data_AF-H5YHW0-F1
#
_entry.id   AF-H5YHW0-F1
#
_cell.length_a   1.000
_cell.length_b   1.000
_cell.length_c   1.000
_cell.angle_alpha   90.00
_cell.angle_beta   90.00
_cell.angle_gamma   90.00
#
_symmetry.space_group_name_H-M   'P 1'
#
loop_
_entity.id
_entity.type
_entity.pdbx_description
1 polymer ?
#
loop_
_entity_poly.entity_id
_entity_poly.type
_entity_poly.pdbx_seq_one_letter_code
_entity_poly.pdbx_strand_id
1 'polypeptide(L)'
;MSNQGPTLYDLFDETSFEYWRRQIQDGVLPTPEQLACLLEANPEHPLPPWLRPLVIMGVRGQLKGKRGRPQKSALAQLCLWAAIGEYKILLPRLVDEQKAEDQARPAHVIRGADHKPPHQKAAERIVLEWHLRMDWRSFLNEVHSKK
;
A
#
# COMPACT_ATOMS: atom_id res chain seq x y z
N MET A 1 -2.06 -9.80 -41.83
CA MET A 1 -2.00 -8.84 -40.71
C MET A 1 -2.63 -9.51 -39.51
N SER A 2 -1.83 -10.17 -38.68
CA SER A 2 -2.30 -10.98 -37.56
C SER A 2 -2.63 -10.05 -36.40
N ASN A 3 -3.93 -9.80 -36.18
CA ASN A 3 -4.42 -9.03 -35.05
C ASN A 3 -4.37 -9.91 -33.79
N GLN A 4 -3.15 -10.10 -33.25
CA GLN A 4 -2.94 -10.73 -31.95
C GLN A 4 -3.18 -9.64 -30.91
N GLY A 5 -4.27 -9.77 -30.14
CA GLY A 5 -4.54 -8.86 -29.02
C GLY A 5 -3.39 -8.86 -28.01
N PRO A 6 -3.28 -7.83 -27.15
CA PRO A 6 -2.19 -7.72 -26.19
C PRO A 6 -2.12 -8.97 -25.31
N THR A 7 -0.92 -9.56 -25.20
CA THR A 7 -0.69 -10.73 -24.35
C THR A 7 -0.71 -10.33 -22.88
N LEU A 8 -0.88 -11.28 -21.96
CA LEU A 8 -0.79 -10.99 -20.52
C LEU A 8 0.56 -10.33 -20.14
N TYR A 9 1.64 -10.65 -20.85
CA TYR A 9 2.93 -10.01 -20.68
C TYR A 9 2.88 -8.51 -21.05
N ASP A 10 2.21 -8.15 -22.14
CA ASP A 10 2.03 -6.74 -22.54
C ASP A 10 1.16 -5.92 -21.59
N LEU A 11 0.38 -6.62 -20.73
CA LEU A 11 -0.55 -5.99 -19.79
C LEU A 11 0.06 -5.74 -18.42
N PHE A 12 1.07 -6.51 -18.01
CA PHE A 12 1.57 -6.51 -16.62
C PHE A 12 3.09 -6.46 -16.49
N ASP A 13 3.85 -6.63 -17.58
CA ASP A 13 5.30 -6.67 -17.50
C ASP A 13 5.90 -5.26 -17.63
N GLU A 14 6.57 -4.80 -16.57
CA GLU A 14 7.30 -3.52 -16.55
C GLU A 14 8.49 -3.49 -17.52
N THR A 15 8.85 -4.63 -18.12
CA THR A 15 9.85 -4.70 -19.20
C THR A 15 9.25 -4.56 -20.61
N SER A 16 7.92 -4.48 -20.76
CA SER A 16 7.26 -4.29 -22.05
C SER A 16 7.08 -2.81 -22.42
N PHE A 17 7.37 -2.46 -23.67
CA PHE A 17 7.09 -1.14 -24.22
C PHE A 17 5.59 -0.82 -24.27
N GLU A 18 4.74 -1.79 -24.57
CA GLU A 18 3.29 -1.56 -24.67
C GLU A 18 2.66 -1.35 -23.29
N TYR A 19 3.16 -2.04 -22.25
CA TYR A 19 2.78 -1.76 -20.87
C TYR A 19 3.05 -0.29 -20.51
N TRP A 20 4.29 0.18 -20.72
CA TRP A 20 4.67 1.54 -20.38
C TRP A 20 3.94 2.58 -21.21
N ARG A 21 3.72 2.31 -22.51
CA ARG A 21 2.95 3.19 -23.39
C ARG A 21 1.55 3.46 -22.81
N ARG A 22 0.88 2.44 -22.27
CA ARG A 22 -0.43 2.57 -21.62
C ARG A 22 -0.33 3.33 -20.30
N GLN A 23 0.61 2.97 -19.43
CA GLN A 23 0.81 3.67 -18.17
C GLN A 23 1.03 5.18 -18.39
N ILE A 24 1.80 5.56 -19.42
CA ILE A 24 2.05 6.96 -19.77
C ILE A 24 0.79 7.66 -20.29
N GLN A 25 -0.05 6.97 -21.09
CA GLN A 25 -1.35 7.49 -21.50
C GLN A 25 -2.26 7.76 -20.29
N ASP A 26 -2.16 6.94 -19.25
CA ASP A 26 -2.88 7.09 -17.99
C ASP A 26 -2.20 8.10 -17.02
N GLY A 27 -1.14 8.78 -17.46
CA GLY A 27 -0.45 9.83 -16.70
C GLY A 27 0.57 9.32 -15.69
N VAL A 28 0.95 8.03 -15.75
CA VAL A 28 1.98 7.42 -14.92
C VAL A 28 3.32 7.46 -15.65
N LEU A 29 4.33 8.08 -15.02
CA LEU A 29 5.69 8.17 -15.57
C LEU A 29 6.61 7.13 -14.91
N PRO A 30 7.50 6.48 -15.68
CA PRO A 30 8.49 5.55 -15.13
C PRO A 30 9.49 6.26 -14.21
N THR A 31 9.99 5.55 -13.20
CA THR A 31 11.18 6.00 -12.47
C THR A 31 12.45 5.81 -13.31
N PRO A 32 13.58 6.46 -12.96
CA PRO A 32 14.85 6.21 -13.63
C PRO A 32 15.27 4.73 -13.63
N GLU A 33 15.02 4.02 -12.54
CA GLU A 33 15.35 2.59 -12.40
C GLU A 33 14.46 1.73 -13.32
N GLN A 34 13.15 1.98 -13.34
CA GLN A 34 12.22 1.28 -14.22
C GLN A 34 12.54 1.53 -15.70
N LEU A 35 12.92 2.77 -16.03
CA LEU A 35 13.35 3.12 -17.37
C LEU A 35 14.66 2.38 -17.73
N ALA A 36 15.61 2.24 -16.81
CA ALA A 36 16.82 1.48 -17.05
C ALA A 36 16.50 -0.01 -17.31
N CYS A 37 15.66 -0.64 -16.47
CA CYS A 37 15.24 -2.02 -16.66
C CYS A 37 14.53 -2.23 -18.01
N LEU A 38 13.69 -1.28 -18.43
CA LEU A 38 13.01 -1.32 -19.72
C LEU A 38 13.99 -1.31 -20.91
N LEU A 39 15.06 -0.53 -20.82
CA LEU A 39 16.10 -0.44 -21.86
C LEU A 39 17.01 -1.67 -21.86
N GLU A 40 17.39 -2.17 -20.68
CA GLU A 40 18.20 -3.38 -20.54
C GLU A 40 17.49 -4.63 -21.04
N ALA A 41 16.17 -4.71 -20.85
CA ALA A 41 15.36 -5.83 -21.33
C ALA A 41 15.14 -5.81 -22.84
N ASN A 42 15.29 -4.65 -23.50
CA ASN A 42 15.03 -4.47 -24.93
C ASN A 42 16.22 -3.86 -25.69
N PRO A 43 17.44 -4.43 -25.61
CA PRO A 43 18.65 -3.81 -26.14
C PRO A 43 18.66 -3.76 -27.68
N GLU A 44 18.03 -4.74 -28.33
CA GLU A 44 17.99 -4.88 -29.79
C GLU A 44 16.83 -4.09 -30.44
N HIS A 45 15.92 -3.54 -29.62
CA HIS A 45 14.74 -2.85 -30.13
C HIS A 45 14.99 -1.34 -30.30
N PRO A 46 14.62 -0.75 -31.45
CA PRO A 46 14.77 0.68 -31.65
C PRO A 46 13.86 1.46 -30.69
N LEU A 47 14.43 2.46 -30.02
CA LEU A 47 13.72 3.35 -29.09
C LEU A 47 12.49 4.00 -29.75
N PRO A 48 11.28 3.70 -29.26
CA PRO A 48 10.05 4.28 -29.78
C PRO A 48 10.06 5.82 -29.65
N PRO A 49 9.48 6.57 -30.62
CA PRO A 49 9.47 8.03 -30.57
C PRO A 49 8.86 8.62 -29.30
N TRP A 50 7.86 7.95 -28.72
CA TRP A 50 7.21 8.37 -27.48
C TRP A 50 8.09 8.18 -26.24
N LEU A 51 9.05 7.25 -26.28
CA LEU A 51 9.94 6.92 -25.16
C LEU A 51 11.17 7.84 -25.11
N ARG A 52 11.64 8.32 -26.27
CA ARG A 52 12.80 9.23 -26.38
C ARG A 52 12.75 10.45 -25.45
N PRO A 53 11.65 11.23 -25.37
CA PRO A 53 11.60 12.37 -24.45
C PRO A 53 11.73 11.93 -22.98
N LEU A 54 11.21 10.76 -22.61
CA LEU A 54 11.34 10.22 -21.24
C LEU A 54 12.77 9.81 -20.92
N VAL A 55 13.48 9.20 -21.87
CA VAL A 55 14.91 8.90 -21.72
C VAL A 55 15.73 10.16 -21.52
N ILE A 56 15.46 11.21 -22.31
CA ILE A 56 16.12 12.51 -22.16
C ILE A 56 15.81 13.12 -20.78
N MET A 57 14.57 13.05 -20.32
CA MET A 57 14.19 13.51 -18.98
C MET A 57 14.88 12.70 -17.87
N GLY A 58 15.03 11.38 -18.03
CA GLY A 58 15.72 10.50 -17.09
C GLY A 58 17.19 10.87 -16.95
N VAL A 59 17.90 10.99 -18.07
CA VAL A 59 19.32 11.39 -18.10
C VAL A 59 19.53 12.78 -17.48
N ARG A 60 18.57 13.70 -17.65
CA ARG A 60 18.60 15.04 -17.05
C ARG A 60 18.19 15.08 -15.58
N GLY A 61 17.84 13.93 -14.96
CA GLY A 61 17.33 13.88 -13.59
C GLY A 61 15.98 14.58 -13.41
N GLN A 62 15.21 14.73 -14.50
CA GLN A 62 13.90 15.37 -14.55
C GLN A 62 12.75 14.35 -14.39
N LEU A 63 13.03 13.05 -14.54
CA LEU A 63 12.17 11.98 -14.01
C LEU A 63 12.31 11.93 -12.49
N LYS A 64 11.90 13.00 -11.81
CA LYS A 64 11.76 12.98 -10.36
C LYS A 64 10.48 12.21 -10.07
N GLY A 65 10.61 10.99 -9.55
CA GLY A 65 9.48 10.27 -8.98
C GLY A 65 8.70 11.22 -8.06
N LYS A 66 7.36 11.14 -8.08
CA LYS A 66 6.52 11.98 -7.21
C LYS A 66 7.09 11.92 -5.79
N ARG A 67 7.59 13.05 -5.28
CA ARG A 67 8.01 13.15 -3.87
C ARG A 67 6.76 12.94 -3.02
N GLY A 68 6.62 11.72 -2.50
CA GLY A 68 5.47 11.27 -1.73
C GLY A 68 5.65 9.81 -1.32
N ARG A 69 4.90 9.38 -0.31
CA ARG A 69 4.85 7.97 0.11
C ARG A 69 4.48 7.12 -1.11
N PRO A 70 5.19 6.00 -1.39
CA PRO A 70 4.84 5.13 -2.51
C PRO A 70 3.36 4.74 -2.41
N GLN A 71 2.66 4.79 -3.55
CA GLN A 71 1.25 4.45 -3.60
C GLN A 71 1.11 2.99 -3.14
N LYS A 72 0.34 2.76 -2.07
CA LYS A 72 0.07 1.41 -1.58
C LYS A 72 -0.51 0.60 -2.75
N SER A 73 -0.06 -0.64 -2.93
CA SER A 73 -0.69 -1.52 -3.92
C SER A 73 -2.20 -1.62 -3.66
N ALA A 74 -3.00 -1.78 -4.72
CA ALA A 74 -4.45 -1.89 -4.58
C ALA A 74 -4.86 -2.99 -3.57
N LEU A 75 -4.13 -4.11 -3.58
CA LEU A 75 -4.31 -5.19 -2.62
C LEU A 75 -3.99 -4.77 -1.18
N ALA A 76 -2.86 -4.10 -0.94
CA ALA A 76 -2.50 -3.60 0.39
C ALA A 76 -3.50 -2.55 0.90
N GLN A 77 -4.07 -1.75 0.00
CA GLN A 77 -5.10 -0.77 0.34
C GLN A 77 -6.44 -1.43 0.68
N LEU A 78 -6.81 -2.48 -0.05
CA LEU A 78 -8.01 -3.29 0.23
C LEU A 78 -7.89 -4.02 1.57
N CYS A 79 -6.76 -4.69 1.83
CA CYS A 79 -6.50 -5.35 3.13
C CYS A 79 -6.58 -4.34 4.28
N LEU A 80 -6.02 -3.15 4.09
CA LEU A 80 -6.12 -2.08 5.10
C LEU A 80 -7.57 -1.63 5.31
N TRP A 81 -8.39 -1.51 4.27
CA TRP A 81 -9.81 -1.17 4.42
C TRP A 81 -10.61 -2.24 5.15
N ALA A 82 -10.39 -3.51 4.82
CA ALA A 82 -11.03 -4.64 5.51
C ALA A 82 -10.64 -4.67 6.99
N ALA A 83 -9.34 -4.53 7.29
CA ALA A 83 -8.81 -4.46 8.64
C ALA A 83 -9.40 -3.29 9.46
N ILE A 84 -9.56 -2.10 8.84
CA ILE A 84 -10.23 -0.95 9.50
C ILE A 84 -11.70 -1.26 9.79
N GLY A 85 -12.40 -1.95 8.89
CA GLY A 85 -13.77 -2.38 9.10
C GLY A 85 -13.90 -3.32 10.30
N GLU A 86 -13.03 -4.32 10.36
CA GLU A 86 -13.02 -5.29 11.47
C GLU A 86 -12.62 -4.64 12.80
N TYR A 87 -11.64 -3.73 12.80
CA TYR A 87 -11.30 -2.93 13.97
C TYR A 87 -12.50 -2.20 14.57
N LYS A 88 -13.34 -1.59 13.72
CA LYS A 88 -14.56 -0.87 14.17
C LYS A 88 -15.62 -1.80 14.78
N ILE A 89 -15.64 -3.07 14.39
CA ILE A 89 -16.54 -4.10 14.95
C ILE A 89 -15.97 -4.66 16.26
N LEU A 90 -14.65 -4.88 16.31
CA LEU A 90 -13.96 -5.45 17.46
C LEU A 90 -13.88 -4.49 18.65
N LEU A 91 -13.62 -3.20 18.40
CA LEU A 91 -13.39 -2.22 19.45
C LEU A 91 -14.55 -2.12 20.46
N PRO A 92 -15.82 -2.00 20.06
CA PRO A 92 -16.94 -1.95 21.02
C PRO A 92 -17.00 -3.19 21.93
N ARG A 93 -16.74 -4.38 21.39
CA ARG A 93 -16.76 -5.64 22.15
C ARG A 93 -15.71 -5.63 23.26
N LEU A 94 -14.48 -5.22 22.93
CA LEU A 94 -13.39 -5.13 23.92
C LEU A 94 -13.66 -4.04 24.97
N VAL A 95 -14.36 -2.96 24.60
CA VAL A 95 -14.76 -1.92 25.55
C VAL A 95 -15.81 -2.45 26.53
N ASP A 96 -16.79 -3.22 26.06
CA ASP A 96 -17.83 -3.80 26.91
C ASP A 96 -17.27 -4.90 27.82
N GLU A 97 -16.36 -5.74 27.30
CA GLU A 97 -15.63 -6.73 28.09
C GLU A 97 -14.81 -6.07 29.21
N GLN A 98 -14.10 -4.98 28.91
CA GLN A 98 -13.33 -4.27 29.92
C GLN A 98 -14.24 -3.63 30.99
N LYS A 99 -15.36 -3.03 30.59
CA LYS A 99 -16.34 -2.49 31.55
C LYS A 99 -16.90 -3.55 32.49
N ALA A 100 -17.20 -4.75 31.97
CA ALA A 100 -17.67 -5.86 32.77
C ALA A 100 -16.60 -6.34 33.76
N GLU A 101 -15.34 -6.40 33.32
CA GLU A 101 -14.20 -6.77 34.16
C GLU A 101 -13.93 -5.75 35.28
N ASP A 102 -14.00 -4.45 34.96
CA ASP A 102 -13.80 -3.36 35.92
C ASP A 102 -14.91 -3.34 36.99
N GLN A 103 -16.14 -3.71 36.62
CA GLN A 103 -17.26 -3.82 37.57
C GLN A 103 -17.13 -5.04 38.49
N ALA A 104 -16.48 -6.12 38.03
CA ALA A 104 -16.30 -7.35 38.80
C ALA A 104 -15.09 -7.30 39.77
N ARG A 105 -14.13 -6.40 39.54
CA ARG A 105 -12.90 -6.31 40.33
C ARG A 105 -12.98 -5.24 41.42
N PRO A 106 -12.54 -5.55 42.66
CA PRO A 106 -12.47 -4.53 43.71
C PRO A 106 -11.37 -3.50 43.38
N ALA A 107 -11.66 -2.22 43.64
CA ALA A 107 -10.86 -1.06 43.18
C ALA A 107 -9.36 -1.08 43.54
N HIS A 108 -8.95 -1.87 44.54
CA HIS A 108 -7.54 -2.01 44.95
C HIS A 108 -6.70 -2.92 44.04
N VAL A 109 -7.32 -3.81 43.24
CA VAL A 109 -6.64 -4.72 42.31
C VAL A 109 -6.34 -4.03 40.96
N ILE A 110 -7.15 -3.02 40.59
CA ILE A 110 -7.05 -2.32 39.31
C ILE A 110 -5.75 -1.50 39.21
N ARG A 111 -5.20 -1.04 40.35
CA ARG A 111 -4.04 -0.12 40.39
C ARG A 111 -2.66 -0.74 40.11
N GLY A 112 -2.56 -2.07 39.99
CA GLY A 112 -1.26 -2.76 39.86
C GLY A 112 -1.05 -3.57 38.57
N ALA A 113 -2.07 -3.68 37.72
CA ALA A 113 -1.97 -4.48 36.49
C ALA A 113 -1.62 -3.60 35.29
N ASP A 114 -0.65 -4.05 34.50
CA ASP A 114 -0.19 -3.40 33.26
C ASP A 114 -1.26 -3.55 32.15
N HIS A 115 -2.41 -2.91 32.36
CA HIS A 115 -3.62 -3.15 31.57
C HIS A 115 -3.61 -2.29 30.30
N LYS A 116 -3.31 -2.92 29.16
CA LYS A 116 -3.40 -2.25 27.85
C LYS A 116 -4.82 -1.78 27.57
N PRO A 117 -5.03 -0.55 27.07
CA PRO A 117 -6.36 -0.04 26.76
C PRO A 117 -6.99 -0.77 25.56
N PRO A 118 -8.34 -0.81 25.44
CA PRO A 118 -9.05 -1.61 24.43
C PRO A 118 -8.70 -1.24 22.99
N HIS A 119 -8.48 0.05 22.72
CA HIS A 119 -8.11 0.52 21.39
C HIS A 119 -6.72 0.00 20.96
N GLN A 120 -5.78 -0.08 21.90
CA GLN A 120 -4.47 -0.67 21.65
C GLN A 120 -4.59 -2.18 21.44
N LYS A 121 -5.33 -2.89 22.31
CA LYS A 121 -5.58 -4.34 22.16
C LYS A 121 -6.22 -4.68 20.81
N ALA A 122 -7.23 -3.92 20.39
CA ALA A 122 -7.88 -4.07 19.10
C ALA A 122 -6.91 -3.82 17.94
N ALA A 123 -6.13 -2.73 17.99
CA ALA A 123 -5.18 -2.40 16.94
C ALA A 123 -4.04 -3.43 16.81
N GLU A 124 -3.46 -3.87 17.93
CA GLU A 124 -2.43 -4.92 17.94
C GLU A 124 -2.97 -6.23 17.35
N ARG A 125 -4.18 -6.64 17.75
CA ARG A 125 -4.84 -7.85 17.23
C ARG A 125 -5.06 -7.79 15.72
N ILE A 126 -5.61 -6.69 15.22
CA ILE A 126 -5.90 -6.51 13.79
C ILE A 126 -4.62 -6.47 12.95
N VAL A 127 -3.58 -5.78 13.42
CA VAL A 127 -2.28 -5.74 12.72
C VAL A 127 -1.70 -7.15 12.59
N LEU A 128 -1.78 -7.96 13.65
CA LEU A 128 -1.33 -9.35 13.67
C LEU A 128 -2.17 -10.25 12.76
N GLU A 129 -3.49 -10.26 12.92
CA GLU A 129 -4.40 -11.14 12.14
C GLU A 129 -4.29 -10.87 10.64
N TRP A 130 -4.25 -9.59 10.24
CA TRP A 130 -4.15 -9.19 8.84
C TRP A 130 -2.71 -9.14 8.30
N HIS A 131 -1.71 -9.47 9.13
CA HIS A 131 -0.29 -9.44 8.78
C HIS A 131 0.11 -8.10 8.13
N LEU A 132 -0.41 -6.99 8.65
CA LEU A 132 -0.16 -5.68 8.09
C LEU A 132 1.31 -5.31 8.28
N ARG A 133 1.97 -4.81 7.23
CA ARG A 133 3.34 -4.31 7.29
C ARG A 133 3.43 -2.93 7.95
N MET A 134 2.89 -2.79 9.16
CA MET A 134 2.92 -1.55 9.96
C MET A 134 2.73 -1.88 11.45
N ASP A 135 3.10 -0.95 12.34
CA ASP A 135 2.81 -1.08 13.75
C ASP A 135 1.37 -0.64 14.10
N TRP A 136 0.91 -0.99 15.30
CA TRP A 136 -0.43 -0.66 15.78
C TRP A 136 -0.68 0.86 15.86
N ARG A 137 0.35 1.67 16.10
CA ARG A 137 0.24 3.14 16.14
C ARG A 137 -0.01 3.71 14.76
N SER A 138 0.72 3.23 13.76
CA SER A 138 0.56 3.56 12.35
C SER A 138 -0.81 3.13 11.85
N PHE A 139 -1.28 1.96 12.28
CA PHE A 139 -2.64 1.51 11.98
C PHE A 139 -3.70 2.47 12.56
N LEU A 140 -3.58 2.87 13.83
CA LEU A 140 -4.49 3.85 14.43
C LEU A 140 -4.46 5.19 13.70
N ASN A 141 -3.29 5.66 13.27
CA ASN A 141 -3.17 6.88 12.47
C ASN A 141 -3.95 6.76 11.15
N GLU A 142 -3.91 5.60 10.48
CA GLU A 142 -4.69 5.34 9.26
C GLU A 142 -6.19 5.25 9.54
N VAL A 143 -6.60 4.69 10.69
CA VAL A 143 -8.01 4.68 11.14
C VAL A 143 -8.51 6.12 11.35
N HIS A 144 -7.71 6.97 12.01
CA HIS A 144 -8.07 8.36 12.31
C HIS A 144 -8.03 9.27 11.08
N SER A 145 -7.10 9.04 10.15
CA SER A 145 -7.00 9.78 8.90
C SER A 145 -8.13 9.49 7.89
N LYS A 146 -8.90 8.42 8.08
CA LYS A 146 -10.04 8.03 7.22
C LYS A 146 -11.42 8.31 7.86
N LYS A 147 -11.46 9.14 8.89
CA LYS A 147 -12.72 9.75 9.37
C LYS A 147 -13.14 10.86 8.42
#